data_AF-A0A2S3WXB2-F1
#
_entry.id   AF-A0A2S3WXB2-F1
#
_cell.length_a   1.000
_cell.length_b   1.000
_cell.length_c   1.000
_cell.angle_alpha   90.00
_cell.angle_beta   90.00
_cell.angle_gamma   90.00
#
_symmetry.space_group_name_H-M   'P 1'
#
loop_
_entity.id
_entity.type
_entity.pdbx_description
1 polymer ?
#
loop_
_entity_poly.entity_id
_entity_poly.type
_entity_poly.pdbx_seq_one_letter_code
_entity_poly.pdbx_strand_id
1 'polypeptide(L)'
;MKARMAAVVGMCGFVMSSFANADWITTTQDDIFSGGKTAMMLGYISPFQSVAIDCNSDGLSLALLQKEKWQDGRPSSAWNLLVKVDGGEVHRFIASSGQRNTEYVQYITFEKDEIFKVLAELRNAKSQILLGLQSEEFNAKWSGTAPVSGSTRETDKFIQACKLKGAQPQ
;
A
#
# COMPACT_ATOMS: atom_id res chain seq x y z
N MET A 1 -69.83 20.20 -7.29
CA MET A 1 -68.61 20.87 -7.80
C MET A 1 -67.40 20.25 -7.10
N LYS A 2 -66.41 19.78 -7.87
CA LYS A 2 -65.33 18.90 -7.42
C LYS A 2 -64.23 19.69 -6.71
N ALA A 3 -63.89 19.31 -5.47
CA ALA A 3 -62.68 19.77 -4.79
C ALA A 3 -61.46 19.10 -5.46
N ARG A 4 -60.48 19.91 -5.87
CA ARG A 4 -59.21 19.44 -6.43
C ARG A 4 -58.18 19.39 -5.30
N MET A 5 -57.83 18.19 -4.83
CA MET A 5 -56.63 17.97 -4.01
C MET A 5 -55.43 17.84 -4.95
N ALA A 6 -54.51 18.80 -4.89
CA ALA A 6 -53.21 18.68 -5.51
C ALA A 6 -52.28 17.94 -4.53
N ALA A 7 -51.94 16.69 -4.85
CA ALA A 7 -50.93 15.94 -4.14
C ALA A 7 -49.54 16.36 -4.66
N VAL A 8 -48.77 17.05 -3.81
CA VAL A 8 -47.35 17.35 -4.07
C VAL A 8 -46.55 16.08 -3.78
N VAL A 9 -46.09 15.41 -4.84
CA VAL A 9 -45.18 14.27 -4.73
C VAL A 9 -43.77 14.83 -4.53
N GLY A 10 -43.35 14.95 -3.27
CA GLY A 10 -41.97 15.27 -2.90
C GLY A 10 -41.06 14.08 -3.18
N MET A 11 -40.21 14.19 -4.19
CA MET A 11 -39.22 13.18 -4.53
C MET A 11 -38.07 13.26 -3.52
N CYS A 12 -38.15 12.48 -2.44
CA CYS A 12 -37.03 12.25 -1.51
C CYS A 12 -35.92 11.48 -2.24
N GLY A 13 -34.89 12.19 -2.71
CA GLY A 13 -33.66 11.60 -3.20
C GLY A 13 -32.91 10.93 -2.05
N PHE A 14 -32.97 9.60 -1.97
CA PHE A 14 -32.05 8.82 -1.14
C PHE A 14 -30.65 8.94 -1.73
N VAL A 15 -29.82 9.79 -1.12
CA VAL A 15 -28.38 9.80 -1.39
C VAL A 15 -27.82 8.52 -0.78
N MET A 16 -27.66 7.48 -1.60
CA MET A 16 -26.91 6.29 -1.21
C MET A 16 -25.43 6.68 -1.15
N SER A 17 -24.98 7.09 0.03
CA SER A 17 -23.56 7.25 0.33
C SER A 17 -22.90 5.87 0.25
N SER A 18 -22.29 5.53 -0.88
CA SER A 18 -21.43 4.36 -0.95
C SER A 18 -20.27 4.57 0.01
N PHE A 19 -20.24 3.82 1.12
CA PHE A 19 -19.03 3.67 1.92
C PHE A 19 -18.00 2.97 1.04
N ALA A 20 -17.15 3.75 0.37
CA ALA A 20 -15.98 3.21 -0.30
C ALA A 20 -15.07 2.65 0.81
N ASN A 21 -15.03 1.32 0.94
CA ASN A 21 -13.98 0.68 1.73
C ASN A 21 -12.65 1.07 1.09
N ALA A 22 -11.77 1.70 1.87
CA ALA A 22 -10.45 2.06 1.40
C ALA A 22 -9.57 0.80 1.45
N ASP A 23 -9.06 0.41 0.30
CA ASP A 23 -8.19 -0.77 0.17
C ASP A 23 -6.72 -0.45 0.48
N TRP A 24 -6.45 0.82 0.76
CA TRP A 24 -5.24 1.27 1.42
C TRP A 24 -5.56 1.73 2.84
N ILE A 25 -4.63 1.49 3.76
CA ILE A 25 -4.70 1.99 5.13
C ILE A 25 -3.33 2.40 5.64
N THR A 26 -3.24 3.61 6.20
CA THR A 26 -2.06 4.06 6.94
C THR A 26 -2.37 4.10 8.43
N THR A 27 -1.54 3.39 9.19
CA THR A 27 -1.51 3.41 10.66
C THR A 27 -0.29 4.17 11.14
N THR A 28 -0.43 4.92 12.23
CA THR A 28 0.63 5.74 12.80
C THR A 28 0.69 5.53 14.30
N GLN A 29 1.87 5.43 14.87
CA GLN A 29 2.08 5.28 16.31
C GLN A 29 3.14 6.28 16.77
N ASP A 30 3.02 6.75 18.01
CA ASP A 30 4.06 7.58 18.62
C ASP A 30 5.23 6.69 19.06
N ASP A 31 6.44 7.15 18.78
CA ASP A 31 7.66 6.47 19.18
C ASP A 31 8.28 7.16 20.39
N ILE A 32 8.19 6.50 21.55
CA ILE A 32 8.70 7.03 22.82
C ILE A 32 10.23 7.12 22.86
N PHE A 33 10.94 6.36 22.04
CA PHE A 33 12.41 6.32 22.07
C PHE A 33 13.02 7.42 21.21
N SER A 34 12.44 7.68 20.03
CA SER A 34 12.91 8.75 19.15
C SER A 34 12.21 10.10 19.36
N GLY A 35 11.06 10.11 20.07
CA GLY A 35 10.16 11.26 20.12
C GLY A 35 9.48 11.55 18.77
N GLY A 36 9.58 10.62 17.81
CA GLY A 36 9.00 10.69 16.47
C GLY A 36 7.69 9.91 16.35
N LYS A 37 7.33 9.58 15.11
CA LYS A 37 6.23 8.67 14.79
C LYS A 37 6.76 7.51 13.95
N THR A 38 6.21 6.33 14.15
CA THR A 38 6.28 5.24 13.18
C THR A 38 5.00 5.23 12.36
N ALA A 39 5.09 4.77 11.12
CA ALA A 39 3.92 4.56 10.29
C ALA A 39 4.05 3.30 9.46
N MET A 40 2.92 2.65 9.22
CA MET A 40 2.79 1.52 8.29
C MET A 40 1.63 1.82 7.35
N MET A 41 1.91 1.85 6.06
CA MET A 41 0.92 1.92 5.00
C MET A 41 0.78 0.54 4.36
N LEU A 42 -0.45 0.04 4.26
CA LEU A 42 -0.78 -1.24 3.65
C LEU A 42 -1.70 -1.04 2.44
N GLY A 43 -1.37 -1.69 1.33
CA GLY A 43 -2.26 -1.88 0.18
C GLY A 43 -2.66 -3.34 0.05
N TYR A 44 -3.96 -3.63 0.10
CA TYR A 44 -4.49 -5.00 0.07
C TYR A 44 -4.57 -5.53 -1.37
N ILE A 45 -3.87 -6.63 -1.67
CA ILE A 45 -3.86 -7.25 -3.01
C ILE A 45 -4.84 -8.43 -3.05
N SER A 46 -4.81 -9.26 -2.01
CA SER A 46 -5.70 -10.41 -1.85
C SER A 46 -5.78 -10.80 -0.36
N PRO A 47 -6.64 -11.77 0.04
CA PRO A 47 -6.69 -12.25 1.43
C PRO A 47 -5.37 -12.82 1.97
N PHE A 48 -4.41 -13.10 1.09
CA PHE A 48 -3.11 -13.68 1.44
C PHE A 48 -1.94 -12.76 1.15
N GLN A 49 -2.17 -11.60 0.53
CA GLN A 49 -1.10 -10.77 -0.02
C GLN A 49 -1.39 -9.28 0.14
N SER A 50 -0.37 -8.54 0.53
CA SER A 50 -0.43 -7.09 0.69
C SER A 50 0.93 -6.48 0.42
N VAL A 51 0.95 -5.22 0.00
CA VAL A 51 2.16 -4.41 -0.03
C VAL A 51 2.19 -3.56 1.23
N ALA A 52 3.35 -3.49 1.87
CA ALA A 52 3.59 -2.69 3.06
C ALA A 52 4.70 -1.68 2.79
N ILE A 53 4.50 -0.45 3.25
CA ILE A 53 5.55 0.55 3.35
C ILE A 53 5.63 0.97 4.81
N ASP A 54 6.79 0.75 5.43
CA ASP A 54 7.03 1.08 6.84
C ASP A 54 8.00 2.27 6.94
N CYS A 55 7.78 3.13 7.93
CA CYS A 55 8.78 4.09 8.37
C CYS A 55 8.91 4.11 9.90
N ASN A 56 10.14 4.29 10.36
CA ASN A 56 10.47 4.49 11.76
C ASN A 56 11.76 5.33 11.87
N SER A 57 12.35 5.40 13.06
CA SER A 57 13.64 6.07 13.28
C SER A 57 14.79 5.46 12.48
N ASP A 58 14.70 4.18 12.14
CA ASP A 58 15.77 3.42 11.47
C ASP A 58 15.74 3.60 9.96
N GLY A 59 14.57 3.86 9.38
CA GLY A 59 14.47 4.16 7.95
C GLY A 59 13.10 3.93 7.33
N LEU A 60 13.14 3.73 6.01
CA LEU A 60 11.99 3.49 5.14
C LEU A 60 12.19 2.15 4.45
N SER A 61 11.16 1.32 4.44
CA SER A 61 11.18 0.04 3.74
C SER A 61 9.91 -0.19 2.95
N LEU A 62 10.01 -1.04 1.93
CA LEU A 62 8.89 -1.54 1.15
C LEU A 62 8.95 -3.06 1.14
N ALA A 63 7.81 -3.71 1.36
CA ALA A 63 7.72 -5.15 1.37
C ALA A 63 6.46 -5.66 0.65
N LEU A 64 6.61 -6.77 -0.09
CA LEU A 64 5.48 -7.63 -0.39
C LEU A 64 5.31 -8.62 0.77
N LEU A 65 4.14 -8.61 1.40
CA LEU A 65 3.75 -9.54 2.45
C LEU A 65 2.96 -10.71 1.85
N GLN A 66 3.29 -11.93 2.31
CA GLN A 66 2.52 -13.12 1.97
C GLN A 66 2.13 -13.85 3.26
N LYS A 67 0.87 -14.24 3.36
CA LYS A 67 0.34 -14.99 4.49
C LYS A 67 0.82 -16.44 4.40
N GLU A 68 1.95 -16.70 5.03
CA GLU A 68 2.65 -17.97 5.07
C GLU A 68 3.50 -17.98 6.35
N LYS A 69 3.67 -19.17 6.95
CA LYS A 69 4.59 -19.35 8.07
C LYS A 69 6.02 -19.47 7.55
N TRP A 70 6.93 -18.66 8.09
CA TRP A 70 8.36 -18.87 7.88
C TRP A 70 8.77 -20.20 8.51
N GLN A 71 9.41 -21.06 7.72
CA GLN A 71 9.88 -22.36 8.20
C GLN A 71 11.18 -22.18 8.98
N ASP A 72 11.28 -22.85 10.13
CA ASP A 72 12.52 -22.84 10.93
C ASP A 72 13.69 -23.33 10.09
N GLY A 73 14.81 -22.60 10.14
CA GLY A 73 16.01 -22.89 9.35
C GLY A 73 15.94 -22.51 7.87
N ARG A 74 14.82 -21.96 7.36
CA ARG A 74 14.77 -21.40 5.99
C ARG A 74 15.73 -20.21 5.89
N PRO A 75 16.73 -20.23 4.99
CA PRO A 75 17.62 -19.09 4.78
C PRO A 75 16.90 -17.95 4.06
N SER A 76 17.40 -16.73 4.25
CA SER A 76 17.01 -15.60 3.41
C SER A 76 17.53 -15.83 1.97
N SER A 77 16.75 -15.38 0.99
CA SER A 77 17.06 -15.48 -0.44
C SER A 77 16.78 -14.14 -1.12
N ALA A 78 17.48 -13.87 -2.22
CA ALA A 78 17.35 -12.63 -2.98
C ALA A 78 16.24 -12.74 -4.05
N TRP A 79 15.49 -11.67 -4.22
CA TRP A 79 14.36 -11.56 -5.14
C TRP A 79 14.38 -10.20 -5.83
N ASN A 80 13.80 -10.14 -7.02
CA ASN A 80 13.43 -8.89 -7.67
C ASN A 80 11.97 -8.59 -7.30
N LEU A 81 11.75 -7.52 -6.54
CA LEU A 81 10.42 -6.96 -6.30
C LEU A 81 10.18 -5.84 -7.31
N LEU A 82 9.06 -5.90 -8.02
CA LEU A 82 8.70 -4.98 -9.08
C LEU A 82 7.44 -4.22 -8.66
N VAL A 83 7.43 -2.91 -8.88
CA VAL A 83 6.26 -2.06 -8.68
C VAL A 83 6.07 -1.19 -9.90
N LYS A 84 4.84 -1.09 -10.40
CA LYS A 84 4.46 -0.15 -11.45
C LYS A 84 3.13 0.50 -11.10
N VAL A 85 3.09 1.82 -11.08
CA VAL A 85 1.86 2.58 -10.87
C VAL A 85 1.38 3.14 -12.21
N ASP A 86 0.11 2.89 -12.52
CA ASP A 86 -0.56 3.31 -13.75
C ASP A 86 0.25 2.99 -15.03
N GLY A 87 0.49 3.99 -15.86
CA GLY A 87 1.31 3.92 -17.06
C GLY A 87 2.77 4.31 -16.84
N GLY A 88 3.22 4.44 -15.58
CA GLY A 88 4.57 4.84 -15.20
C GLY A 88 5.65 3.81 -15.49
N GLU A 89 6.85 4.07 -14.96
CA GLU A 89 7.98 3.17 -15.10
C GLU A 89 7.84 1.93 -14.20
N VAL A 90 8.65 0.90 -14.48
CA VAL A 90 8.72 -0.28 -13.61
C VAL A 90 9.88 -0.06 -12.65
N HIS A 91 9.55 0.21 -11.39
CA HIS A 91 10.51 0.25 -10.30
C HIS A 91 10.95 -1.17 -9.96
N ARG A 92 12.27 -1.41 -9.93
CA ARG A 92 12.87 -2.72 -9.64
C ARG A 92 13.73 -2.62 -8.41
N PHE A 93 13.40 -3.44 -7.42
CA PHE A 93 14.08 -3.50 -6.13
C PHE A 93 14.77 -4.84 -5.95
N ILE A 94 15.94 -4.82 -5.32
CA ILE A 94 16.57 -6.00 -4.75
C ILE A 94 15.93 -6.22 -3.38
N ALA A 95 15.16 -7.29 -3.26
CA ALA A 95 14.45 -7.65 -2.03
C ALA A 95 15.05 -8.92 -1.41
N SER A 96 15.03 -9.00 -0.08
CA SER A 96 15.38 -10.21 0.65
C SER A 96 14.13 -10.85 1.25
N SER A 97 14.03 -12.18 1.16
CA SER A 97 12.95 -12.91 1.81
C SER A 97 13.23 -13.05 3.30
N GLY A 98 12.22 -12.91 4.15
CA GLY A 98 12.35 -13.15 5.58
C GLY A 98 11.03 -13.31 6.29
N GLN A 99 11.10 -13.60 7.59
CA GLN A 99 9.93 -13.58 8.45
C GLN A 99 9.53 -12.14 8.77
N ARG A 100 8.25 -11.79 8.64
CA ARG A 100 7.69 -10.52 9.13
C ARG A 100 7.15 -10.69 10.55
N ASN A 101 6.37 -11.76 10.76
CA ASN A 101 5.83 -12.17 12.05
C ASN A 101 5.43 -13.67 12.00
N THR A 102 4.61 -14.14 12.93
CA THR A 102 4.18 -15.54 13.01
C THR A 102 3.23 -15.98 11.89
N GLU A 103 2.60 -15.04 11.18
CA GLU A 103 1.61 -15.31 10.14
C GLU A 103 2.06 -14.91 8.73
N TYR A 104 3.07 -14.04 8.62
CA TYR A 104 3.49 -13.45 7.36
C TYR A 104 4.99 -13.60 7.11
N VAL A 105 5.32 -13.93 5.87
CA VAL A 105 6.64 -13.73 5.27
C VAL A 105 6.66 -12.41 4.52
N GLN A 106 7.86 -11.85 4.34
CA GLN A 106 8.09 -10.61 3.60
C GLN A 106 9.18 -10.77 2.55
N TYR A 107 9.07 -10.01 1.47
CA TYR A 107 10.12 -9.74 0.51
C TYR A 107 10.41 -8.25 0.58
N ILE A 108 11.44 -7.87 1.34
CA ILE A 108 11.67 -6.50 1.81
C ILE A 108 12.88 -5.85 1.13
N THR A 109 12.75 -4.57 0.80
CA THR A 109 13.82 -3.68 0.33
C THR A 109 13.90 -2.42 1.20
N PHE A 110 15.07 -1.80 1.20
CA PHE A 110 15.37 -0.55 1.90
C PHE A 110 15.92 0.53 0.96
N GLU A 111 15.73 0.37 -0.36
CA GLU A 111 16.21 1.28 -1.40
C GLU A 111 15.40 2.59 -1.41
N LYS A 112 15.70 3.45 -0.43
CA LYS A 112 14.93 4.64 -0.07
C LYS A 112 14.57 5.56 -1.24
N ASP A 113 15.53 5.86 -2.12
CA ASP A 113 15.31 6.79 -3.23
C ASP A 113 14.28 6.24 -4.23
N GLU A 114 14.30 4.93 -4.46
CA GLU A 114 13.35 4.26 -5.34
C GLU A 114 11.97 4.10 -4.67
N ILE A 115 11.94 3.85 -3.35
CA ILE A 115 10.70 3.86 -2.57
C ILE A 115 10.04 5.25 -2.61
N PHE A 116 10.82 6.34 -2.61
CA PHE A 116 10.26 7.69 -2.76
C PHE A 116 9.59 7.93 -4.10
N LYS A 117 10.14 7.40 -5.19
CA LYS A 117 9.48 7.48 -6.50
C LYS A 117 8.15 6.75 -6.48
N VAL A 118 8.13 5.51 -5.94
CA VAL A 118 6.88 4.75 -5.78
C VAL A 118 5.86 5.52 -4.94
N LEU A 119 6.26 6.13 -3.81
CA LEU A 119 5.36 6.95 -2.99
C LEU A 119 4.83 8.18 -3.77
N ALA A 120 5.67 8.84 -4.56
CA ALA A 120 5.24 9.97 -5.39
C ALA A 120 4.22 9.52 -6.47
N GLU A 121 4.41 8.35 -7.05
CA GLU A 121 3.46 7.78 -8.02
C GLU A 121 2.16 7.32 -7.34
N LEU A 122 2.22 6.63 -6.19
CA LEU A 122 1.06 6.19 -5.41
C LEU A 122 0.16 7.36 -5.01
N ARG A 123 0.76 8.51 -4.68
CA ARG A 123 0.03 9.74 -4.38
C ARG A 123 -0.85 10.18 -5.55
N ASN A 124 -0.46 9.87 -6.79
CA ASN A 124 -1.13 10.29 -8.02
C ASN A 124 -1.83 9.15 -8.76
N ALA A 125 -1.92 7.96 -8.17
CA ALA A 125 -2.44 6.76 -8.81
C ALA A 125 -3.94 6.89 -9.15
N LYS A 126 -4.32 6.48 -10.37
CA LYS A 126 -5.69 6.63 -10.89
C LYS A 126 -6.29 5.34 -11.43
N SER A 127 -5.47 4.37 -11.84
CA SER A 127 -5.92 3.20 -12.59
C SER A 127 -5.49 1.87 -11.98
N GLN A 128 -4.19 1.61 -11.82
CA GLN A 128 -3.69 0.31 -11.40
C GLN A 128 -2.35 0.42 -10.68
N ILE A 129 -2.12 -0.45 -9.71
CA ILE A 129 -0.82 -0.60 -9.06
C ILE A 129 -0.42 -2.07 -9.22
N LEU A 130 0.54 -2.33 -10.10
CA LEU A 130 1.01 -3.68 -10.41
C LEU A 130 2.22 -4.01 -9.54
N LEU A 131 2.20 -5.22 -8.99
CA LEU A 131 3.33 -5.78 -8.27
C LEU A 131 3.81 -7.05 -8.98
N GLY A 132 5.13 -7.26 -8.94
CA GLY A 132 5.76 -8.49 -9.42
C GLY A 132 6.80 -8.97 -8.43
N LEU A 133 6.95 -10.28 -8.31
CA LEU A 133 8.02 -10.89 -7.53
C LEU A 133 8.69 -11.95 -8.40
N GLN A 134 10.01 -11.89 -8.52
CA GLN A 134 10.78 -12.81 -9.37
C GLN A 134 12.02 -13.30 -8.66
N SER A 135 12.27 -14.61 -8.72
CA SER A 135 13.55 -15.22 -8.36
C SER A 135 14.10 -15.97 -9.57
N GLU A 136 15.34 -15.66 -9.93
CA GLU A 136 16.08 -16.43 -10.93
C GLU A 136 16.55 -17.77 -10.36
N GLU A 137 17.00 -17.79 -9.10
CA GLU A 137 17.44 -18.99 -8.38
C GLU A 137 16.37 -20.08 -8.36
N PHE A 138 15.11 -19.71 -8.08
CA PHE A 138 14.00 -20.65 -8.00
C PHE A 138 13.18 -20.75 -9.28
N ASN A 139 13.58 -20.06 -10.35
CA ASN A 139 12.80 -19.90 -11.58
C ASN A 139 11.31 -19.57 -11.31
N ALA A 140 11.08 -18.67 -10.36
CA ALA A 140 9.76 -18.35 -9.82
C ALA A 140 9.35 -16.93 -10.22
N LYS A 141 8.07 -16.78 -10.60
CA LYS A 141 7.47 -15.49 -10.92
C LYS A 141 6.07 -15.42 -10.35
N TRP A 142 5.73 -14.26 -9.80
CA TRP A 142 4.40 -13.92 -9.33
C TRP A 142 4.08 -12.49 -9.74
N SER A 143 2.80 -12.21 -9.98
CA SER A 143 2.29 -10.85 -10.19
C SER A 143 0.95 -10.68 -9.49
N GLY A 144 0.68 -9.46 -9.03
CA GLY A 144 -0.58 -9.06 -8.42
C GLY A 144 -0.92 -7.61 -8.74
N THR A 145 -2.15 -7.23 -8.43
CA THR A 145 -2.63 -5.86 -8.62
C THR A 145 -3.19 -5.36 -7.31
N ALA A 146 -2.60 -4.31 -6.76
CA ALA A 146 -3.19 -3.55 -5.68
C ALA A 146 -4.23 -2.56 -6.25
N PRO A 147 -5.37 -2.36 -5.57
CA PRO A 147 -6.38 -1.38 -5.93
C PRO A 147 -5.84 0.04 -5.74
N VAL A 148 -6.34 1.00 -6.51
CA VAL A 148 -5.97 2.42 -6.35
C VAL A 148 -6.80 3.14 -5.29
N SER A 149 -7.92 2.55 -4.86
CA SER A 149 -8.87 3.15 -3.92
C SER A 149 -8.20 3.49 -2.59
N GLY A 150 -8.16 4.78 -2.25
CA GLY A 150 -7.56 5.28 -1.00
C GLY A 150 -6.04 5.48 -1.04
N SER A 151 -5.34 5.02 -2.08
CA SER A 151 -3.87 5.12 -2.20
C SER A 151 -3.36 6.55 -2.01
N THR A 152 -3.93 7.54 -2.70
CA THR A 152 -3.57 8.96 -2.56
C THR A 152 -3.66 9.44 -1.10
N ARG A 153 -4.82 9.27 -0.47
CA ARG A 153 -5.09 9.78 0.89
C ARG A 153 -4.17 9.14 1.92
N GLU A 154 -4.00 7.82 1.84
CA GLU A 154 -3.19 7.08 2.80
C GLU A 154 -1.69 7.30 2.58
N THR A 155 -1.26 7.52 1.33
CA THR A 155 0.11 7.93 1.00
C THR A 155 0.43 9.30 1.57
N ASP A 156 -0.47 10.27 1.44
CA ASP A 156 -0.31 11.60 2.06
C ASP A 156 -0.18 11.51 3.58
N LYS A 157 -1.05 10.72 4.21
CA LYS A 157 -1.01 10.47 5.66
C LYS A 157 0.31 9.82 6.08
N PHE A 158 0.82 8.88 5.29
CA PHE A 158 2.09 8.19 5.55
C PHE A 158 3.27 9.17 5.44
N ILE A 159 3.39 9.91 4.34
CA ILE A 159 4.45 10.89 4.11
C ILE A 159 4.50 11.93 5.24
N GLN A 160 3.32 12.42 5.67
CA GLN A 160 3.22 13.38 6.78
C GLN A 160 3.71 12.79 8.10
N ALA A 161 3.30 11.58 8.44
CA ALA A 161 3.71 10.90 9.68
C ALA A 161 5.21 10.64 9.71
N CYS A 162 5.77 10.21 8.58
CA CYS A 162 7.18 9.87 8.41
C CYS A 162 8.10 11.08 8.19
N LYS A 163 7.54 12.30 8.12
CA LYS A 163 8.27 13.56 7.84
C LYS A 163 9.19 13.46 6.61
N LEU A 164 8.75 12.75 5.57
CA LEU A 164 9.58 12.45 4.40
C LEU A 164 9.70 13.69 3.50
N LYS A 165 10.80 14.43 3.64
CA LYS A 165 11.17 15.53 2.74
C LYS A 165 11.74 14.95 1.45
N GLY A 166 10.90 14.84 0.42
CA GLY A 166 11.28 14.29 -0.90
C GLY A 166 10.13 13.69 -1.70
N ALA A 167 9.02 13.31 -1.04
CA ALA A 167 7.80 12.79 -1.68
C ALA A 167 6.71 13.87 -1.90
N GLN A 168 7.09 15.15 -1.85
CA GLN A 168 6.20 16.28 -2.15
C GLN A 168 6.47 16.77 -3.57
N PRO A 169 5.44 16.97 -4.43
CA PRO A 169 5.62 17.70 -5.67
C PRO A 169 6.00 19.15 -5.32
N GLN A 170 6.95 19.70 -6.08
CA GLN A 170 7.18 21.14 -6.12
C GLN A 170 5.96 21.87 -6.69
#